data_AF-A0A0X2NPQ7-F1
#
_entry.id   AF-A0A0X2NPQ7-F1
#
_cell.length_a   1.000
_cell.length_b   1.000
_cell.length_c   1.000
_cell.angle_alpha   90.00
_cell.angle_beta   90.00
_cell.angle_gamma   90.00
#
_symmetry.space_group_name_H-M   'P 1'
#
loop_
_entity.id
_entity.type
_entity.pdbx_description
1 polymer ?
#
loop_
_entity_poly.entity_id
_entity_poly.type
_entity_poly.pdbx_seq_one_letter_code
_entity_poly.pdbx_strand_id
1 'polypeptide(L)'
;MLRRFTSTAAAFLMLIAMTRVAERLDADYVSAVFYGFFIIELLLFMVGVVGTERAYFGPRHHPVNRMFIAFSWVGVIGGLAAMVVQGPGGGSPLWLAVISGASMFTGGMAAALLAVSSSPWRDLLYSRRFDGSRPDGEPESDAVPLRDDPVHGVPREQAGRRKSDAGA
;
A
#
# COMPACT_ATOMS: atom_id res chain seq x y z
N MET A 1 -7.80 13.82 21.42
CA MET A 1 -7.37 12.45 21.80
C MET A 1 -5.86 12.24 21.63
N LEU A 2 -5.24 12.75 20.57
CA LEU A 2 -3.80 12.63 20.30
C LEU A 2 -2.90 13.00 21.49
N ARG A 3 -3.17 14.14 22.17
CA ARG A 3 -2.44 14.58 23.37
C ARG A 3 -2.50 13.57 24.53
N ARG A 4 -3.64 12.91 24.72
CA ARG A 4 -3.78 11.90 25.79
C ARG A 4 -2.96 10.67 25.44
N PHE A 5 -3.06 10.20 24.19
CA PHE A 5 -2.35 9.03 23.70
C PHE A 5 -0.83 9.22 23.74
N THR A 6 -0.32 10.36 23.27
CA THR A 6 1.11 10.67 23.30
C THR A 6 1.64 10.83 24.72
N SER A 7 0.88 11.45 25.63
CA SER A 7 1.27 11.55 27.04
C SER A 7 1.30 10.18 27.74
N THR A 8 0.32 9.29 27.49
CA THR A 8 0.36 7.93 28.03
C THR A 8 1.49 7.10 27.43
N ALA A 9 1.74 7.19 26.11
CA ALA A 9 2.84 6.47 25.47
C ALA A 9 4.21 6.95 26.00
N ALA A 10 4.39 8.26 26.16
CA ALA A 10 5.60 8.83 26.76
C ALA A 10 5.78 8.39 28.23
N ALA A 11 4.71 8.36 29.02
CA ALA A 11 4.76 7.88 30.39
C ALA A 11 5.13 6.39 30.48
N PHE A 12 4.57 5.56 29.59
CA PHE A 12 4.93 4.14 29.49
C PHE A 12 6.39 3.95 29.08
N LEU A 13 6.87 4.69 28.08
CA LEU A 13 8.26 4.63 27.64
C LEU A 13 9.22 5.09 28.75
N MET A 14 8.88 6.15 29.51
CA MET A 14 9.64 6.57 30.69
C MET A 14 9.63 5.50 31.79
N LEU A 15 8.49 4.83 32.03
CA LEU A 15 8.38 3.76 33.03
C LEU A 15 9.25 2.55 32.65
N ILE A 16 9.23 2.15 31.38
CA ILE A 16 10.07 1.08 30.84
C ILE A 16 11.56 1.46 30.94
N ALA A 17 11.92 2.71 30.64
CA ALA A 17 13.28 3.20 30.78
C ALA A 17 13.74 3.22 32.26
N MET A 18 12.88 3.63 33.18
CA MET A 18 13.19 3.68 34.62
C MET A 18 13.32 2.29 35.26
N THR A 19 12.59 1.30 34.76
CA THR A 19 12.59 -0.05 35.36
C THR A 19 13.84 -0.85 35.06
N ARG A 20 14.76 -0.35 34.20
CA ARG A 20 16.01 -1.02 33.80
C ARG A 20 15.76 -2.49 33.42
N VAL A 21 14.60 -2.80 32.85
CA VAL A 21 14.23 -4.16 32.43
C VAL A 21 15.28 -4.72 31.47
N ALA A 22 15.86 -3.86 30.63
CA ALA A 22 16.96 -4.23 29.74
C ALA A 22 18.21 -4.74 30.47
N GLU A 23 18.50 -4.28 31.70
CA GLU A 23 19.63 -4.76 32.51
C GLU A 23 19.34 -6.09 33.22
N ARG A 24 18.06 -6.51 33.26
CA ARG A 24 17.61 -7.77 33.88
C ARG A 24 17.36 -8.89 32.87
N LEU A 25 17.39 -8.58 31.58
CA LEU A 25 17.22 -9.54 30.51
C LEU A 25 18.59 -10.06 30.08
N ASP A 26 18.69 -11.38 29.89
CA ASP A 26 19.90 -12.00 29.38
C ASP A 26 20.22 -11.46 27.97
N ALA A 27 21.51 -11.33 27.65
CA ALA A 27 21.96 -10.78 26.38
C ALA A 27 21.46 -11.62 25.19
N ASP A 28 21.34 -12.94 25.38
CA ASP A 28 20.81 -13.87 24.39
C ASP A 28 19.31 -13.63 24.14
N TYR A 29 18.54 -13.38 25.20
CA TYR A 29 17.11 -13.05 25.08
C TYR A 29 16.89 -11.70 24.39
N VAL A 30 17.69 -10.68 24.72
CA VAL A 30 17.62 -9.37 24.07
C VAL A 30 17.92 -9.49 22.57
N SER A 31 18.96 -10.24 22.22
CA SER A 31 19.34 -10.49 20.82
C SER A 31 18.26 -11.26 20.06
N ALA A 32 17.68 -12.29 20.68
CA ALA A 32 16.59 -13.06 20.09
C ALA A 32 15.33 -12.21 19.84
N VAL A 33 14.95 -11.35 20.80
CA VAL A 33 13.82 -10.43 20.63
C VAL A 33 14.10 -9.39 19.54
N PHE A 34 15.32 -8.82 19.53
CA PHE A 34 15.74 -7.86 18.50
C PHE A 34 15.63 -8.46 17.10
N TYR A 35 16.27 -9.61 16.85
CA TYR A 35 16.22 -10.25 15.55
C TYR A 35 14.83 -10.78 15.21
N GLY A 36 14.10 -11.32 16.19
CA GLY A 36 12.73 -11.78 16.02
C GLY A 36 11.80 -10.66 15.54
N PHE A 37 11.92 -9.46 16.11
CA PHE A 37 11.16 -8.28 15.68
C PHE A 37 11.41 -7.96 14.19
N PHE A 38 12.67 -7.84 13.78
CA PHE A 38 13.03 -7.54 12.39
C PHE A 38 12.59 -8.64 11.41
N ILE A 39 12.68 -9.91 11.79
CA ILE A 39 12.22 -11.03 10.96
C ILE A 39 10.70 -10.97 10.77
N ILE A 40 9.93 -10.74 11.84
CA ILE A 40 8.46 -10.62 11.75
C ILE A 40 8.08 -9.44 10.86
N GLU A 41 8.74 -8.29 11.03
CA GLU A 41 8.52 -7.11 10.21
C GLU A 41 8.82 -7.38 8.73
N LEU A 42 9.96 -8.01 8.43
CA LEU A 42 10.34 -8.41 7.08
C LEU A 42 9.27 -9.31 6.44
N LEU A 43 8.78 -10.31 7.18
CA LEU A 43 7.74 -11.22 6.69
C LEU A 43 6.45 -10.46 6.36
N LEU A 44 6.04 -9.52 7.21
CA LEU A 44 4.85 -8.70 6.97
C LEU A 44 4.98 -7.85 5.70
N PHE A 45 6.12 -7.20 5.48
CA PHE A 45 6.38 -6.48 4.22
C PHE A 45 6.34 -7.42 3.02
N MET A 46 6.98 -8.57 3.10
CA MET A 46 7.03 -9.53 2.00
C MET A 46 5.64 -10.08 1.65
N VAL A 47 4.78 -10.34 2.64
CA VAL A 47 3.38 -10.72 2.40
C VAL A 47 2.65 -9.63 1.61
N GLY A 48 2.82 -8.36 2.00
CA GLY A 48 2.20 -7.23 1.30
C GLY A 48 2.71 -7.07 -0.13
N VAL A 49 4.03 -7.14 -0.33
CA VAL A 49 4.66 -7.01 -1.66
C VAL A 49 4.24 -8.15 -2.58
N VAL A 50 4.38 -9.40 -2.14
CA VAL A 50 4.01 -10.58 -2.93
C VAL A 50 2.51 -10.58 -3.24
N GLY A 51 1.67 -10.22 -2.28
CA GLY A 51 0.24 -10.12 -2.50
C GLY A 51 -0.12 -9.06 -3.57
N THR A 52 0.59 -7.93 -3.56
CA THR A 52 0.40 -6.86 -4.55
C THR A 52 0.91 -7.25 -5.93
N GLU A 53 2.06 -7.93 -6.01
CA GLU A 53 2.61 -8.41 -7.29
C GLU A 53 1.76 -9.49 -7.94
N ARG A 54 1.10 -10.33 -7.13
CA ARG A 54 0.13 -11.33 -7.58
C ARG A 54 -1.26 -10.76 -7.85
N ALA A 55 -1.41 -9.43 -7.81
CA ALA A 55 -2.65 -8.71 -8.06
C ALA A 55 -3.83 -9.09 -7.13
N TYR A 56 -3.54 -9.57 -5.91
CA TYR A 56 -4.60 -9.83 -4.91
C TYR A 56 -5.29 -8.53 -4.46
N PHE A 57 -4.56 -7.42 -4.42
CA PHE A 57 -5.06 -6.09 -4.02
C PHE A 57 -5.36 -5.21 -5.25
N GLY A 58 -5.92 -5.79 -6.32
CA GLY A 58 -6.24 -5.07 -7.56
C GLY A 58 -5.11 -5.05 -8.60
N PRO A 59 -5.26 -4.27 -9.70
CA PRO A 59 -4.35 -4.33 -10.83
C PRO A 59 -2.89 -4.01 -10.47
N ARG A 60 -1.96 -4.88 -10.89
CA ARG A 60 -0.52 -4.72 -10.60
C ARG A 60 0.06 -3.38 -11.07
N HIS A 61 -0.39 -2.88 -12.21
CA HIS A 61 0.12 -1.65 -12.81
C HIS A 61 -0.54 -0.38 -12.26
N HIS A 62 -1.46 -0.51 -11.30
CA HIS A 62 -2.08 0.65 -10.66
C HIS A 62 -1.00 1.49 -9.96
N PRO A 63 -0.98 2.83 -10.14
CA PRO A 63 0.11 3.69 -9.64
C PRO A 63 0.31 3.55 -8.13
N VAL A 64 -0.78 3.40 -7.36
CA VAL A 64 -0.71 3.22 -5.91
C VAL A 64 -0.03 1.91 -5.51
N ASN A 65 -0.32 0.81 -6.23
CA ASN A 65 0.30 -0.50 -5.96
C ASN A 65 1.80 -0.48 -6.29
N ARG A 66 2.20 0.23 -7.36
CA ARG A 66 3.62 0.45 -7.69
C ARG A 66 4.34 1.25 -6.62
N MET A 67 3.73 2.33 -6.12
CA MET A 67 4.30 3.14 -5.03
C MET A 67 4.38 2.34 -3.72
N PHE A 68 3.35 1.57 -3.40
CA PHE A 68 3.36 0.67 -2.24
C PHE A 68 4.53 -0.31 -2.29
N ILE A 69 4.74 -0.99 -3.43
CA ILE A 69 5.86 -1.92 -3.60
C ILE A 69 7.20 -1.18 -3.44
N ALA A 70 7.34 -0.01 -4.08
CA ALA A 70 8.58 0.79 -3.98
C ALA A 70 8.88 1.19 -2.53
N PHE A 71 7.91 1.75 -1.81
CA PHE A 71 8.09 2.14 -0.40
C PHE A 71 8.30 0.94 0.53
N SER A 72 7.63 -0.18 0.26
CA SER A 72 7.86 -1.42 0.99
C SER A 72 9.31 -1.89 0.84
N TRP A 73 9.87 -1.83 -0.39
CA TRP A 73 11.28 -2.17 -0.61
C TRP A 73 12.24 -1.20 0.08
N VAL A 74 11.95 0.11 0.09
CA VAL A 74 12.74 1.08 0.87
C VAL A 74 12.70 0.73 2.36
N GLY A 75 11.52 0.36 2.88
CA GLY A 75 11.34 -0.10 4.25
C GLY A 75 12.14 -1.37 4.56
N VAL A 76 12.04 -2.38 3.70
CA VAL A 76 12.76 -3.67 3.82
C VAL A 76 14.27 -3.47 3.81
N ILE A 77 14.79 -2.70 2.85
CA ILE A 77 16.24 -2.44 2.75
C ILE A 77 16.72 -1.65 3.98
N GLY A 78 15.95 -0.65 4.40
CA GLY A 78 16.23 0.10 5.62
C GLY A 78 16.23 -0.79 6.86
N GLY A 79 15.26 -1.69 6.99
CA GLY A 79 15.14 -2.62 8.11
C GLY A 79 16.27 -3.64 8.16
N LEU A 80 16.64 -4.24 7.02
CA LEU A 80 17.81 -5.13 6.92
C LEU A 80 19.11 -4.41 7.26
N ALA A 81 19.30 -3.19 6.75
CA ALA A 81 20.44 -2.37 7.09
C ALA A 81 20.46 -2.05 8.59
N ALA A 82 19.31 -1.69 9.18
CA ALA A 82 19.20 -1.40 10.60
C ALA A 82 19.48 -2.64 11.47
N MET A 83 19.00 -3.80 11.06
CA MET A 83 19.24 -5.09 11.73
C MET A 83 20.73 -5.45 11.76
N VAL A 84 21.44 -5.23 10.64
CA VAL A 84 22.89 -5.48 10.56
C VAL A 84 23.68 -4.44 11.34
N VAL A 85 23.33 -3.16 11.18
CA VAL A 85 24.07 -2.04 11.78
C VAL A 85 23.87 -1.96 13.29
N GLN A 86 22.65 -2.18 13.80
CA GLN A 86 22.35 -2.10 15.23
C GLN A 86 22.40 -3.45 15.95
N GLY A 87 22.80 -4.51 15.26
CA GLY A 87 22.97 -5.82 15.87
C GLY A 87 24.04 -5.81 16.98
N PRO A 88 24.11 -6.86 17.82
CA PRO A 88 24.95 -6.90 19.03
C PRO A 88 26.47 -6.79 18.79
N GLY A 89 26.94 -6.75 17.53
CA GLY A 89 28.33 -6.53 17.17
C GLY A 89 28.67 -5.04 17.13
N GLY A 90 29.08 -4.47 18.27
CA GLY A 90 29.38 -3.04 18.39
C GLY A 90 30.38 -2.50 17.35
N GLY A 91 30.15 -1.26 16.91
CA GLY A 91 31.01 -0.53 15.95
C GLY A 91 30.28 0.23 14.84
N SER A 92 28.96 0.41 14.95
CA SER A 92 28.15 0.99 13.88
C SER A 92 28.42 2.48 13.68
N PRO A 93 28.76 2.93 12.45
CA PRO A 93 28.91 4.35 12.19
C PRO A 93 27.54 5.03 12.23
N LEU A 94 27.44 6.09 13.04
CA LEU A 94 26.17 6.77 13.37
C LEU A 94 25.36 7.17 12.13
N TRP A 95 26.01 7.57 11.05
CA TRP A 95 25.34 7.95 9.81
C TRP A 95 24.59 6.78 9.15
N LEU A 96 25.13 5.55 9.20
CA LEU A 96 24.42 4.37 8.69
C LEU A 96 23.21 4.03 9.55
N ALA A 97 23.31 4.18 10.87
CA ALA A 97 22.18 3.95 11.77
C ALA A 97 21.04 4.95 11.48
N VAL A 98 21.38 6.23 11.23
CA VAL A 98 20.40 7.26 10.88
C VAL A 98 19.74 6.97 9.53
N ILE A 99 20.53 6.67 8.49
CA ILE A 99 19.98 6.42 7.14
C ILE A 99 19.12 5.16 7.12
N SER A 100 19.58 4.08 7.76
CA SER A 100 18.84 2.82 7.82
C SER A 100 17.53 2.98 8.59
N GLY A 101 17.56 3.60 9.78
CA GLY A 101 16.37 3.87 10.58
C GLY A 101 15.39 4.81 9.87
N ALA A 102 15.87 5.88 9.26
CA ALA A 102 15.02 6.80 8.50
C ALA A 102 14.38 6.11 7.28
N SER A 103 15.16 5.31 6.54
CA SER A 103 14.66 4.59 5.37
C SER A 103 13.62 3.52 5.74
N MET A 104 13.89 2.76 6.80
CA MET A 104 12.96 1.79 7.39
C MET A 104 11.64 2.47 7.78
N PHE A 105 11.73 3.54 8.58
CA PHE A 105 10.56 4.25 9.08
C PHE A 105 9.77 4.93 7.96
N THR A 106 10.43 5.67 7.06
CA THR A 106 9.77 6.38 5.96
C THR A 106 9.15 5.40 4.97
N GLY A 107 9.89 4.36 4.55
CA GLY A 107 9.37 3.33 3.65
C GLY A 107 8.18 2.59 4.26
N GLY A 108 8.32 2.16 5.51
CA GLY A 108 7.26 1.44 6.22
C GLY A 108 6.01 2.27 6.46
N MET A 109 6.17 3.50 6.96
CA MET A 109 5.04 4.40 7.20
C MET A 109 4.34 4.78 5.89
N ALA A 110 5.10 5.09 4.83
CA ALA A 110 4.51 5.41 3.53
C ALA A 110 3.75 4.22 2.95
N ALA A 111 4.32 3.01 3.02
CA ALA A 111 3.65 1.79 2.58
C ALA A 111 2.36 1.53 3.39
N ALA A 112 2.41 1.64 4.72
CA ALA A 112 1.25 1.47 5.59
C ALA A 112 0.15 2.49 5.30
N LEU A 113 0.50 3.77 5.12
CA LEU A 113 -0.46 4.81 4.77
C LEU A 113 -1.11 4.54 3.42
N LEU A 114 -0.36 4.10 2.41
CA LEU A 114 -0.92 3.74 1.11
C LEU A 114 -1.84 2.52 1.21
N ALA A 115 -1.45 1.50 1.99
CA ALA A 115 -2.28 0.32 2.20
C ALA A 115 -3.61 0.67 2.91
N VAL A 116 -3.61 1.60 3.87
CA VAL A 116 -4.84 1.97 4.58
C VAL A 116 -5.71 2.96 3.78
N SER A 117 -5.09 3.87 3.03
CA SER A 117 -5.81 4.95 2.32
C SER A 117 -6.33 4.57 0.94
N SER A 118 -5.74 3.55 0.30
CA SER A 118 -6.05 3.24 -1.09
C SER A 118 -7.26 2.32 -1.26
N SER A 119 -8.10 2.61 -2.26
CA SER A 119 -9.27 1.77 -2.59
C SER A 119 -8.95 0.30 -2.80
N PRO A 120 -7.84 -0.13 -3.46
CA PRO A 120 -7.62 -1.54 -3.75
C PRO A 120 -7.38 -2.40 -2.49
N TRP A 121 -6.84 -1.78 -1.44
CA TRP A 121 -6.63 -2.41 -0.14
C TRP A 121 -7.83 -2.22 0.80
N ARG A 122 -8.47 -1.04 0.73
CA ARG A 122 -9.70 -0.74 1.47
C ARG A 122 -10.82 -1.67 1.06
N ASP A 123 -10.94 -2.01 -0.22
CA ASP A 123 -11.97 -2.93 -0.67
C ASP A 123 -11.77 -4.30 -0.01
N LEU A 124 -10.56 -4.83 0.17
CA LEU A 124 -10.37 -6.08 0.93
C LEU A 124 -10.70 -5.99 2.43
N LEU A 125 -10.45 -4.85 3.06
CA LEU A 125 -10.74 -4.66 4.50
C LEU A 125 -12.23 -4.34 4.77
N TYR A 126 -12.95 -3.78 3.78
CA TYR A 126 -14.29 -3.23 3.96
C TYR A 126 -15.37 -3.82 3.03
N SER A 127 -15.03 -4.63 2.00
CA SER A 127 -15.99 -5.16 1.00
C SER A 127 -16.87 -6.33 1.44
N ARG A 128 -17.05 -6.55 2.75
CA ARG A 128 -18.17 -7.38 3.26
C ARG A 128 -19.36 -6.56 3.75
N ARG A 129 -19.70 -5.47 3.07
CA ARG A 129 -20.99 -4.79 3.25
C ARG A 129 -21.47 -4.25 1.91
N PHE A 130 -21.85 -5.13 0.98
CA PHE A 130 -22.96 -4.96 0.03
C PHE A 130 -23.13 -6.28 -0.76
N ASP A 131 -23.27 -7.39 -0.02
CA ASP A 131 -23.98 -8.56 -0.54
C ASP A 131 -25.36 -8.51 0.09
N GLY A 132 -26.34 -8.00 -0.66
CA GLY A 132 -27.69 -7.84 -0.16
C GLY A 132 -28.47 -6.77 -0.90
N SER A 133 -29.09 -7.20 -2.01
CA SER A 133 -30.21 -6.59 -2.75
C SER A 133 -29.88 -6.33 -4.22
N ARG A 134 -29.75 -7.41 -5.00
CA ARG A 134 -30.17 -7.39 -6.40
C ARG A 134 -31.64 -7.84 -6.37
N PRO A 135 -32.64 -6.94 -6.46
CA PRO A 135 -34.00 -7.40 -6.69
C PRO A 135 -34.07 -7.86 -8.15
N ASP A 136 -34.17 -9.17 -8.31
CA ASP A 136 -35.03 -9.85 -9.27
C ASP A 136 -35.13 -9.28 -10.70
N GLY A 137 -34.56 -10.05 -11.63
CA GLY A 137 -35.18 -10.35 -12.92
C GLY A 137 -35.53 -9.21 -13.86
N GLU A 138 -34.62 -8.88 -14.77
CA GLU A 138 -35.01 -8.46 -16.11
C GLU A 138 -34.27 -9.32 -17.14
N PRO A 139 -35.00 -10.03 -18.03
CA PRO A 139 -34.38 -10.75 -19.12
C PRO A 139 -33.83 -9.74 -20.14
N GLU A 140 -32.67 -10.08 -20.67
CA GLU A 140 -32.03 -9.50 -21.84
C GLU A 140 -33.04 -9.37 -23.00
N SER A 141 -33.67 -8.20 -23.12
CA SER A 141 -34.54 -7.81 -24.23
C SER A 141 -34.54 -6.29 -24.31
N ASP A 142 -33.68 -5.74 -25.17
CA ASP A 142 -34.16 -5.00 -26.34
C ASP A 142 -32.99 -4.28 -27.00
N ALA A 143 -32.85 -4.57 -28.30
CA ALA A 143 -31.98 -3.88 -29.22
C ALA A 143 -32.16 -2.36 -29.09
N VAL A 144 -31.08 -1.65 -28.79
CA VAL A 144 -31.05 -0.19 -28.86
C VAL A 144 -31.07 0.20 -30.35
N PRO A 145 -32.12 0.87 -30.86
CA PRO A 145 -32.11 1.41 -32.20
C PRO A 145 -31.19 2.64 -32.20
N LEU A 146 -30.26 2.66 -33.16
CA LEU A 146 -29.45 3.82 -33.51
C LEU A 146 -30.40 5.02 -33.74
N ARG A 147 -30.42 5.97 -32.81
CA ARG A 147 -31.20 7.20 -32.95
C ARG A 147 -30.23 8.36 -33.17
N ASP A 148 -30.10 8.71 -34.44
CA ASP A 148 -29.50 9.95 -34.92
C ASP A 148 -30.38 11.13 -34.48
N ASP A 149 -29.92 11.91 -33.50
CA ASP A 149 -30.46 13.24 -33.24
C ASP A 149 -29.27 14.25 -33.16
N PRO A 150 -29.15 15.20 -34.10
CA PRO A 150 -28.05 16.15 -34.14
C PRO A 150 -28.25 17.28 -33.13
N VAL A 151 -27.35 17.37 -32.15
CA VAL A 151 -27.27 18.50 -31.22
C VAL A 151 -26.21 19.48 -31.73
N HIS A 152 -26.62 20.74 -31.93
CA HIS A 152 -25.82 21.93 -32.31
C HIS A 152 -25.49 22.14 -33.79
N GLY A 153 -26.43 22.73 -34.54
CA GLY A 153 -26.32 24.11 -35.03
C GLY A 153 -25.08 24.59 -35.81
N VAL A 154 -24.27 23.70 -36.41
CA VAL A 154 -23.14 24.09 -37.25
C VAL A 154 -23.24 23.39 -38.61
N PRO A 155 -23.57 24.10 -39.71
CA PRO A 155 -23.47 23.54 -41.04
C PRO A 155 -21.99 23.42 -41.42
N ARG A 156 -21.49 22.20 -41.64
CA ARG A 156 -20.26 22.01 -42.42
C ARG A 156 -20.64 21.70 -43.85
N GLU A 157 -20.39 22.67 -44.72
CA GLU A 157 -20.37 22.47 -46.17
C GLU A 157 -19.29 21.43 -46.56
N GLN A 158 -19.77 20.42 -47.29
CA GLN A 158 -19.18 19.71 -48.43
C GLN A 158 -17.69 19.35 -48.46
N ALA A 159 -17.43 18.04 -48.55
CA ALA A 159 -16.65 17.43 -49.64
C ALA A 159 -16.97 15.92 -49.62
N GLY A 160 -17.76 15.35 -50.55
CA GLY A 160 -17.42 15.30 -51.96
C GLY A 160 -16.45 14.14 -52.24
N ARG A 161 -16.86 12.88 -52.06
CA ARG A 161 -16.15 11.74 -52.65
C ARG A 161 -17.13 10.75 -53.28
N ARG A 162 -17.09 10.76 -54.61
CA ARG A 162 -17.87 9.96 -55.57
C ARG A 162 -17.89 8.46 -55.20
N LYS A 163 -19.09 7.89 -55.13
CA LYS A 163 -19.35 6.51 -55.55
C LYS A 163 -19.51 6.53 -57.07
N SER A 164 -18.52 6.03 -57.80
CA SER A 164 -18.77 5.42 -59.11
C SER A 164 -19.06 3.95 -58.82
N ASP A 165 -20.29 3.50 -59.07
CA ASP A 165 -20.60 2.13 -59.50
C ASP A 165 -22.11 2.02 -59.78
N ALA A 166 -22.40 1.59 -61.02
CA ALA A 166 -23.65 1.12 -61.64
C ALA A 166 -23.83 1.81 -63.01
N GLY A 167 -23.76 1.17 -64.18
CA GLY A 167 -23.94 -0.25 -64.46
C GLY A 167 -25.42 -0.61 -64.60
N ALA A 168 -26.04 -0.14 -65.68
CA ALA A 168 -27.12 -0.79 -66.45
C ALA A 168 -27.44 0.08 -67.68
#